data_AF-A0AAV6R1G8-F1
#
_entry.id   AF-A0AAV6R1G8-F1
#
_cell.length_a   1.000
_cell.length_b   1.000
_cell.length_c   1.000
_cell.angle_alpha   90.00
_cell.angle_beta   90.00
_cell.angle_gamma   90.00
#
_symmetry.space_group_name_H-M   'P 1'
#
loop_
_entity.id
_entity.type
_entity.pdbx_description
1 polymer ?
#
loop_
_entity_poly.entity_id
_entity_poly.type
_entity_poly.pdbx_seq_one_letter_code
_entity_poly.pdbx_strand_id
1 'polypeptide(L)'
;MYIHTYIVIHIHTYVCFSPVFQNEYMKDDFMIKIETWHKPDMGTTDNVHDLDTQTWPTVDVVDIDIANNNQVQERDYKSEEDPTVIPTTTPSTKRRGPLSPEWKKELNADWPYMCAYKLVTVKFKWWGLQNKVEHFIHEQERRIFTNFHRQMICWFDKWMDFTMEDIRRMEEETQKELEEMRQKGDVRGTCPTEE
;
A
#
# COMPACT_ATOMS: atom_id res chain seq x y z
N MET A 1 12.71 -12.77 -6.47
CA MET A 1 12.95 -12.26 -5.10
C MET A 1 11.60 -11.95 -4.43
N TYR A 2 11.40 -12.30 -3.16
CA TYR A 2 10.14 -12.09 -2.43
C TYR A 2 10.30 -10.96 -1.42
N ILE A 3 9.38 -10.00 -1.38
CA ILE A 3 9.35 -8.96 -0.35
C ILE A 3 8.04 -9.03 0.41
N HIS A 4 8.13 -9.06 1.73
CA HIS A 4 6.99 -8.99 2.62
C HIS A 4 6.91 -7.61 3.25
N THR A 5 5.84 -6.89 2.97
CA THR A 5 5.65 -5.53 3.46
C THR A 5 4.62 -5.52 4.58
N TYR A 6 4.99 -4.99 5.75
CA TYR A 6 4.08 -4.73 6.86
C TYR A 6 3.51 -3.34 6.73
N ILE A 7 2.18 -3.24 6.77
CA ILE A 7 1.50 -1.96 6.71
C ILE A 7 0.44 -1.91 7.79
N VAL A 8 0.66 -1.11 8.83
CA VAL A 8 -0.31 -0.98 9.91
C VAL A 8 -1.37 0.04 9.53
N ILE A 9 -2.42 -0.35 8.79
CA ILE A 9 -3.59 0.51 8.57
C ILE A 9 -4.93 -0.18 8.59
N HIS A 10 -5.83 0.44 9.35
CA HIS A 10 -7.26 0.23 9.44
C HIS A 10 -8.03 0.38 8.11
N ILE A 11 -8.54 -0.74 7.58
CA ILE A 11 -9.62 -0.78 6.59
C ILE A 11 -10.47 -2.01 6.85
N HIS A 12 -11.80 -1.87 6.80
CA HIS A 12 -12.69 -3.01 6.59
C HIS A 12 -12.54 -3.48 5.12
N THR A 13 -11.54 -4.30 4.83
CA THR A 13 -11.41 -4.94 3.51
C THR A 13 -11.21 -6.45 3.64
N TYR A 14 -11.63 -7.15 2.59
CA TYR A 14 -11.67 -8.61 2.45
C TYR A 14 -10.51 -9.35 3.12
N VAL A 15 -10.85 -10.49 3.75
CA VAL A 15 -9.97 -11.32 4.59
C VAL A 15 -8.68 -11.73 3.88
N CYS A 16 -8.74 -11.92 2.56
CA CYS A 16 -7.59 -12.25 1.71
C CYS A 16 -7.84 -11.72 0.29
N PHE A 17 -6.81 -11.12 -0.33
CA PHE A 17 -6.83 -10.61 -1.70
C PHE A 17 -5.51 -10.96 -2.40
N SER A 18 -5.56 -11.46 -3.63
CA SER A 18 -4.40 -11.98 -4.38
C SER A 18 -4.43 -11.62 -5.87
N PRO A 19 -4.22 -10.36 -6.25
CA PRO A 19 -4.07 -9.97 -7.65
C PRO A 19 -2.78 -10.55 -8.26
N VAL A 20 -2.89 -10.94 -9.53
CA VAL A 20 -1.77 -11.35 -10.37
C VAL A 20 -1.75 -10.45 -11.61
N PHE A 21 -0.66 -9.73 -11.79
CA PHE A 21 -0.41 -8.91 -12.97
C PHE A 21 0.50 -9.66 -13.93
N GLN A 22 0.08 -9.73 -15.19
CA GLN A 22 0.80 -10.40 -16.27
C GLN A 22 0.97 -9.44 -17.45
N ASN A 23 1.90 -9.75 -18.34
CA ASN A 23 2.15 -8.97 -19.55
C ASN A 23 2.00 -9.88 -20.77
N GLU A 24 1.18 -9.47 -21.74
CA GLU A 24 0.86 -10.31 -22.92
C GLU A 24 2.09 -10.65 -23.76
N TYR A 25 3.05 -9.73 -23.86
CA TYR A 25 4.27 -9.92 -24.64
C TYR A 25 5.24 -10.89 -23.95
N MET A 26 5.44 -10.71 -22.64
CA MET A 26 6.37 -11.53 -21.84
C MET A 26 5.79 -12.87 -21.40
N LYS A 27 4.47 -13.06 -21.45
CA LYS A 27 3.78 -14.29 -21.03
C LYS A 27 4.24 -14.71 -19.62
N ASP A 28 4.73 -15.93 -19.47
CA ASP A 28 5.19 -16.49 -18.20
C ASP A 28 6.51 -15.89 -17.70
N ASP A 29 7.23 -15.12 -18.51
CA ASP A 29 8.50 -14.51 -18.13
C ASP A 29 8.32 -13.22 -17.29
N PHE A 30 7.08 -12.73 -17.14
CA PHE A 30 6.76 -11.62 -16.25
C PHE A 30 5.57 -11.93 -15.34
N MET A 31 5.72 -11.65 -14.05
CA MET A 31 4.61 -11.70 -13.10
C MET A 31 4.88 -10.78 -11.92
N ILE A 32 3.84 -10.06 -11.48
CA ILE A 32 3.78 -9.44 -10.15
C ILE A 32 2.56 -10.02 -9.45
N LYS A 33 2.73 -10.62 -8.28
CA LYS A 33 1.65 -11.18 -7.47
C LYS A 33 1.73 -10.56 -6.09
N ILE A 34 0.62 -10.03 -5.60
CA ILE A 34 0.53 -9.41 -4.29
C ILE A 34 -0.51 -10.17 -3.47
N GLU A 35 -0.07 -10.94 -2.49
CA GLU A 35 -0.96 -11.64 -1.57
C GLU A 35 -1.09 -10.82 -0.29
N THR A 36 -2.30 -10.44 0.11
CA THR A 36 -2.52 -9.63 1.31
C THR A 36 -3.37 -10.35 2.33
N TRP A 37 -2.85 -10.44 3.56
CA TRP A 37 -3.64 -10.75 4.75
C TRP A 37 -3.84 -9.50 5.60
N HIS A 38 -5.07 -9.28 6.06
CA HIS A 38 -5.38 -8.24 7.04
C HIS A 38 -5.60 -8.92 8.40
N LYS A 39 -4.80 -8.58 9.40
CA LYS A 39 -4.90 -9.15 10.76
C LYS A 39 -5.07 -8.05 11.82
N PRO A 40 -5.87 -8.27 12.86
CA PRO A 40 -6.04 -7.32 13.97
C PRO A 40 -4.85 -7.42 14.95
N ASP A 41 -3.63 -7.24 14.44
CA ASP A 41 -2.39 -7.24 15.21
C ASP A 41 -1.48 -6.09 14.76
N MET A 42 -0.28 -6.01 15.34
CA MET A 42 0.72 -4.96 15.11
C MET A 42 1.90 -5.45 14.25
N GLY A 43 1.67 -6.38 13.32
CA GLY A 43 2.76 -6.93 12.51
C GLY A 43 3.54 -8.04 13.23
N THR A 44 2.94 -8.68 14.23
CA THR A 44 3.61 -9.67 15.09
C THR A 44 3.49 -11.11 14.59
N THR A 45 2.65 -11.37 13.58
CA THR A 45 2.43 -12.72 13.05
C THR A 45 3.52 -13.06 12.04
N ASP A 46 4.43 -13.97 12.41
CA ASP A 46 5.46 -14.46 11.50
C ASP A 46 4.87 -15.38 10.42
N ASN A 47 5.40 -15.31 9.19
CA ASN A 47 5.01 -16.15 8.06
C ASN A 47 3.48 -16.34 7.89
N VAL A 48 2.69 -15.26 7.93
CA VAL A 48 1.22 -15.32 7.89
C VAL A 48 0.64 -15.98 6.63
N HIS A 49 1.44 -16.05 5.55
CA HIS A 49 1.08 -16.69 4.28
C HIS A 49 1.37 -18.19 4.26
N ASP A 50 1.90 -18.75 5.35
CA ASP A 50 2.22 -20.16 5.50
C ASP A 50 3.15 -20.67 4.38
N LEU A 51 4.19 -19.89 4.07
CA LEU A 51 5.21 -20.27 3.11
C LEU A 51 6.05 -21.42 3.66
N ASP A 52 6.52 -22.29 2.77
CA ASP A 52 7.33 -23.43 3.16
C ASP A 52 8.70 -23.01 3.72
N THR A 53 9.35 -23.92 4.45
CA THR A 53 10.62 -23.67 5.15
C THR A 53 11.81 -23.39 4.24
N GLN A 54 11.70 -23.63 2.93
CA GLN A 54 12.74 -23.26 1.95
C GLN A 54 12.49 -21.86 1.40
N THR A 55 11.23 -21.49 1.18
CA THR A 55 10.86 -20.18 0.63
C THR A 55 10.93 -19.07 1.67
N TRP A 56 10.38 -19.27 2.88
CA TRP A 56 10.30 -18.22 3.91
C TRP A 56 11.64 -17.54 4.23
N PRO A 57 12.76 -18.26 4.39
CA PRO A 57 14.07 -17.64 4.64
C PRO A 57 14.60 -16.74 3.51
N THR A 58 14.01 -16.81 2.31
CA THR A 58 14.40 -15.97 1.16
C THR A 58 13.55 -14.70 1.03
N VAL A 59 12.60 -14.50 1.94
CA VAL A 59 11.68 -13.37 1.93
C VAL A 59 12.28 -12.23 2.75
N ASP A 60 12.42 -11.06 2.12
CA ASP A 60 12.84 -9.85 2.82
C ASP A 60 11.62 -9.19 3.49
N VAL A 61 11.67 -9.07 4.81
CA VAL A 61 10.65 -8.39 5.61
C VAL A 61 10.94 -6.89 5.70
N VAL A 62 9.97 -6.07 5.30
CA VAL A 62 10.07 -4.61 5.23
C VAL A 62 8.89 -3.96 5.96
N ASP A 63 9.19 -3.14 6.97
CA ASP A 63 8.17 -2.39 7.70
C ASP A 63 7.91 -1.02 7.06
N ILE A 64 6.67 -0.78 6.64
CA ILE A 64 6.19 0.56 6.27
C ILE A 64 5.60 1.24 7.49
N ASP A 65 6.19 2.37 7.85
CA ASP A 65 5.70 3.27 8.88
C ASP A 65 5.19 4.56 8.24
N ILE A 66 3.86 4.70 8.20
CA ILE A 66 3.20 5.85 7.57
C ILE A 66 3.53 7.19 8.24
N ALA A 67 3.97 7.20 9.50
CA ALA A 67 4.39 8.39 10.22
C ALA A 67 5.89 8.70 10.01
N ASN A 68 6.65 7.81 9.37
CA ASN A 68 8.08 8.02 9.11
C ASN A 68 8.28 8.70 7.75
N ASN A 69 8.45 10.03 7.76
CA ASN A 69 8.68 10.81 6.54
C ASN A 69 9.99 10.45 5.79
N ASN A 70 10.95 9.75 6.42
CA ASN A 70 12.14 9.26 5.71
C ASN A 70 11.82 8.11 4.72
N GLN A 71 10.65 7.48 4.83
CA GLN A 71 10.19 6.46 3.89
C GLN A 71 9.47 7.05 2.67
N VAL A 72 9.26 8.37 2.64
CA VAL A 72 8.58 9.08 1.55
C VAL A 72 9.62 9.81 0.71
N GLN A 73 9.55 9.66 -0.61
CA GLN A 73 10.41 10.42 -1.50
C GLN A 73 10.02 11.90 -1.47
N GLU A 74 10.99 12.82 -1.51
CA GLU A 74 10.75 14.26 -1.48
C GLU A 74 9.70 14.72 -2.51
N ARG A 75 9.76 14.17 -3.73
CA ARG A 75 8.82 14.47 -4.82
C ARG A 75 7.39 13.95 -4.61
N ASP A 76 7.21 12.98 -3.73
CA ASP A 76 5.88 12.43 -3.40
C ASP A 76 5.27 13.11 -2.19
N TYR A 77 6.09 13.83 -1.41
CA TYR A 77 5.63 14.43 -0.18
C TYR A 77 4.58 15.51 -0.44
N LYS A 78 3.45 15.39 0.25
CA LYS A 78 2.39 16.39 0.30
C LYS A 78 1.94 16.55 1.74
N SER A 79 1.87 17.79 2.21
CA SER A 79 1.49 18.08 3.60
C SER A 79 0.08 17.61 3.96
N GLU A 80 -0.84 17.62 2.99
CA GLU A 80 -2.22 17.17 3.11
C GLU A 80 -2.38 15.65 3.11
N GLU A 81 -1.31 14.93 2.76
CA GLU A 81 -1.20 13.46 2.80
C GLU A 81 -0.16 13.03 3.85
N ASP A 82 0.19 13.90 4.81
CA ASP A 82 1.11 13.59 5.91
C ASP A 82 0.36 13.38 7.24
N PRO A 83 0.27 12.12 7.73
CA PRO A 83 -0.45 11.79 8.95
C PRO A 83 0.18 12.39 10.22
N THR A 84 1.41 12.89 10.17
CA THR A 84 2.09 13.55 11.30
C THR A 84 1.70 15.02 11.47
N VAL A 85 1.04 15.62 10.47
CA VAL A 85 0.63 17.03 10.50
C VAL A 85 -0.84 17.25 10.10
N ILE A 86 -1.64 16.18 9.96
CA ILE A 86 -3.06 16.31 9.64
C ILE A 86 -3.80 17.23 10.62
N PRO A 87 -4.63 18.17 10.14
CA PRO A 87 -5.44 19.01 11.02
C PRO A 87 -6.46 18.19 11.82
N THR A 88 -6.54 18.42 13.13
CA THR A 88 -7.53 17.82 14.05
C THR A 88 -8.88 18.55 14.01
N THR A 89 -9.44 18.74 12.82
CA THR A 89 -10.65 19.57 12.64
C THR A 89 -11.94 18.78 12.78
N THR A 90 -11.92 17.48 12.45
CA THR A 90 -13.08 16.58 12.49
C THR A 90 -13.05 15.66 13.72
N PRO A 91 -14.19 15.07 14.11
CA PRO A 91 -14.22 14.07 15.20
C PRO A 91 -13.37 12.82 14.92
N SER A 92 -13.16 12.44 13.65
CA SER A 92 -12.35 11.27 13.32
C SER A 92 -10.84 11.60 13.39
N THR A 93 -10.42 12.74 12.83
CA THR A 93 -9.01 13.20 12.88
C THR A 93 -8.58 13.48 14.32
N LYS A 94 -9.41 14.14 15.14
CA LYS A 94 -9.16 14.35 16.58
C LYS A 94 -8.87 13.08 17.36
N ARG A 95 -9.41 11.93 16.92
CA ARG A 95 -9.20 10.62 17.56
C ARG A 95 -8.13 9.78 16.89
N ARG A 96 -7.50 10.21 15.79
CA ARG A 96 -6.59 9.37 14.99
C ARG A 96 -5.24 10.02 14.68
N GLY A 97 -5.08 11.30 14.95
CA GLY A 97 -3.79 11.95 14.75
C GLY A 97 -3.89 13.47 14.84
N PRO A 98 -2.77 14.20 14.74
CA PRO A 98 -1.53 13.78 14.10
C PRO A 98 -0.81 12.62 14.78
N LEU A 99 -0.20 11.73 13.99
CA LEU A 99 0.60 10.61 14.47
C LEU A 99 1.97 11.09 14.94
N SER A 100 2.33 10.77 16.18
CA SER A 100 3.67 11.02 16.71
C SER A 100 4.68 10.00 16.16
N PRO A 101 6.00 10.24 16.31
CA PRO A 101 7.01 9.23 15.99
C PRO A 101 6.86 7.92 16.79
N GLU A 102 6.20 7.96 17.95
CA GLU A 102 6.00 6.82 18.85
C GLU A 102 4.56 6.29 18.78
N TRP A 103 3.78 6.67 17.75
CA TRP A 103 2.35 6.40 17.66
C TRP A 103 1.98 4.93 17.88
N LYS A 104 2.81 3.99 17.42
CA LYS A 104 2.61 2.54 17.61
C LYS A 104 2.55 2.13 19.08
N LYS A 105 3.29 2.80 19.96
CA LYS A 105 3.29 2.56 21.42
C LYS A 105 2.13 3.28 22.12
N GLU A 106 1.62 4.34 21.51
CA GLU A 106 0.52 5.15 22.03
C GLU A 106 -0.86 4.57 21.70
N LEU A 107 -0.92 3.59 20.77
CA LEU A 107 -2.14 2.84 20.48
C LEU A 107 -2.68 2.16 21.74
N ASN A 108 -3.95 2.42 22.04
CA ASN A 108 -4.66 1.83 23.16
C ASN A 108 -5.90 1.07 22.68
N ALA A 109 -6.61 0.41 23.59
CA ALA A 109 -7.77 -0.43 23.26
C ALA A 109 -8.94 0.33 22.61
N ASP A 110 -9.00 1.66 22.75
CA ASP A 110 -10.03 2.49 22.12
C ASP A 110 -9.71 2.81 20.65
N TRP A 111 -8.49 2.47 20.19
CA TRP A 111 -8.04 2.66 18.82
C TRP A 111 -8.00 1.33 18.08
N PRO A 112 -8.92 1.08 17.14
CA PRO A 112 -8.84 -0.13 16.33
C PRO A 112 -7.60 -0.03 15.43
N TYR A 113 -6.73 -1.03 15.53
CA TYR A 113 -5.53 -1.20 14.71
C TYR A 113 -5.58 -2.54 13.98
N MET A 114 -4.82 -2.62 12.89
CA MET A 114 -4.60 -3.84 12.13
C MET A 114 -3.33 -3.71 11.31
N CYS A 115 -2.79 -4.84 10.88
CA CYS A 115 -1.67 -4.91 9.96
C CYS A 115 -2.10 -5.63 8.67
N ALA A 116 -1.74 -5.03 7.53
CA ALA A 116 -1.79 -5.62 6.21
C ALA A 116 -0.42 -6.22 5.89
N TYR A 117 -0.39 -7.53 5.72
CA TYR A 117 0.77 -8.34 5.42
C TYR A 117 0.79 -8.61 3.92
N LYS A 118 1.51 -7.77 3.17
CA LYS A 118 1.57 -7.85 1.69
C LYS A 118 2.79 -8.64 1.25
N LEU A 119 2.58 -9.88 0.81
CA LEU A 119 3.61 -10.68 0.17
C LEU A 119 3.65 -10.34 -1.32
N VAL A 120 4.71 -9.65 -1.74
CA VAL A 120 4.98 -9.29 -3.13
C VAL A 120 5.93 -10.32 -3.73
N THR A 121 5.47 -10.99 -4.78
CA THR A 121 6.29 -11.88 -5.61
C THR A 121 6.48 -11.22 -6.96
N VAL A 122 7.74 -11.02 -7.37
CA VAL A 122 8.08 -10.51 -8.69
C VAL A 122 8.89 -11.56 -9.43
N LYS A 123 8.50 -11.83 -10.68
CA LYS A 123 9.23 -12.64 -11.64
C LYS A 123 9.48 -11.78 -12.87
N PHE A 124 10.75 -11.62 -13.27
CA PHE A 124 11.09 -10.98 -14.52
C PHE A 124 12.29 -11.70 -15.16
N LYS A 125 12.00 -12.62 -16.09
CA LYS A 125 13.02 -13.43 -16.74
C LYS A 125 13.48 -12.78 -18.04
N TRP A 126 14.49 -11.93 -17.93
CA TRP A 126 15.13 -11.29 -19.08
C TRP A 126 16.65 -11.30 -18.92
N TRP A 127 17.36 -11.78 -19.95
CA TRP A 127 18.81 -11.91 -19.89
C TRP A 127 19.49 -10.54 -19.73
N GLY A 128 20.30 -10.41 -18.67
CA GLY A 128 21.03 -9.19 -18.35
C GLY A 128 20.24 -8.12 -17.59
N LEU A 129 18.92 -8.28 -17.42
CA LEU A 129 18.06 -7.27 -16.78
C LEU A 129 17.27 -7.80 -15.56
N GLN A 130 17.22 -9.12 -15.36
CA GLN A 130 16.41 -9.76 -14.31
C GLN A 130 16.50 -9.07 -12.94
N ASN A 131 17.67 -9.11 -12.30
CA ASN A 131 17.82 -8.60 -10.93
C ASN A 131 17.52 -7.10 -10.82
N LYS A 132 17.95 -6.31 -11.82
CA LYS A 132 17.73 -4.85 -11.83
C LYS A 132 16.23 -4.53 -11.87
N VAL A 133 15.49 -5.20 -12.74
CA VAL A 133 14.04 -4.94 -12.91
C VAL A 133 13.23 -5.52 -11.76
N GLU A 134 13.56 -6.72 -11.26
CA GLU A 134 12.88 -7.27 -10.07
C GLU A 134 13.05 -6.35 -8.86
N HIS A 135 14.28 -5.86 -8.61
CA HIS A 135 14.54 -4.90 -7.53
C HIS A 135 13.80 -3.58 -7.74
N PHE A 136 13.82 -3.03 -8.96
CA PHE A 136 13.11 -1.79 -9.27
C PHE A 136 11.60 -1.89 -9.03
N ILE A 137 10.96 -2.99 -9.44
CA ILE A 137 9.51 -3.21 -9.22
C ILE A 137 9.21 -3.22 -7.73
N HIS A 138 10.01 -3.95 -6.95
CA HIS A 138 9.88 -4.01 -5.50
C HIS A 138 9.99 -2.64 -4.83
N GLU A 139 10.94 -1.81 -5.27
CA GLU A 139 11.07 -0.42 -4.80
C GLU A 139 9.86 0.44 -5.16
N GLN A 140 9.28 0.27 -6.36
CA GLN A 140 8.04 0.96 -6.73
C GLN A 140 6.83 0.47 -5.93
N GLU A 141 6.68 -0.83 -5.69
CA GLU A 141 5.60 -1.38 -4.85
C GLU A 141 5.68 -0.83 -3.42
N ARG A 142 6.89 -0.79 -2.83
CA ARG A 142 7.11 -0.18 -1.51
C ARG A 142 6.70 1.29 -1.49
N ARG A 143 7.07 2.06 -2.51
CA ARG A 143 6.70 3.47 -2.68
C ARG A 143 5.18 3.65 -2.82
N ILE A 144 4.54 2.85 -3.68
CA ILE A 144 3.09 2.87 -3.90
C ILE A 144 2.37 2.57 -2.59
N PHE A 145 2.77 1.51 -1.90
CA PHE A 145 2.20 1.13 -0.62
C PHE A 145 2.37 2.24 0.40
N THR A 146 3.56 2.84 0.55
CA THR A 146 3.78 3.92 1.51
C THR A 146 2.84 5.10 1.27
N ASN A 147 2.77 5.57 0.02
CA ASN A 147 1.97 6.75 -0.35
C ASN A 147 0.46 6.50 -0.27
N PHE A 148 -0.01 5.37 -0.80
CA PHE A 148 -1.43 4.98 -0.76
C PHE A 148 -1.98 4.95 0.67
N HIS A 149 -1.19 4.39 1.57
CA HIS A 149 -1.58 4.17 2.95
C HIS A 149 -1.57 5.45 3.79
N ARG A 150 -0.62 6.34 3.55
CA ARG A 150 -0.66 7.71 4.08
C ARG A 150 -1.90 8.47 3.63
N GLN A 151 -2.20 8.44 2.32
CA GLN A 151 -3.41 9.05 1.75
C GLN A 151 -4.67 8.51 2.40
N MET A 152 -4.77 7.19 2.54
CA MET A 152 -5.95 6.54 3.07
C MET A 152 -6.25 6.95 4.52
N ILE A 153 -5.23 7.10 5.37
CA ILE A 153 -5.38 7.64 6.73
C ILE A 153 -5.75 9.13 6.70
N CYS A 154 -5.10 9.94 5.86
CA CYS A 154 -5.37 11.37 5.81
C CYS A 154 -6.76 11.68 5.22
N TRP A 155 -7.30 10.81 4.38
CA TRP A 155 -8.60 10.94 3.74
C TRP A 155 -9.71 10.20 4.48
N PHE A 156 -9.45 9.71 5.69
CA PHE A 156 -10.38 8.89 6.46
C PHE A 156 -11.81 9.47 6.55
N ASP A 157 -11.95 10.77 6.87
CA ASP A 157 -13.24 11.46 6.90
C ASP A 157 -14.01 11.43 5.57
N LYS A 158 -13.30 11.29 4.45
CA LYS A 158 -13.93 11.29 3.13
C LYS A 158 -14.62 9.96 2.85
N TRP A 159 -14.22 8.86 3.48
CA TRP A 159 -14.70 7.53 3.11
C TRP A 159 -15.26 6.69 4.28
N MET A 160 -15.01 7.07 5.52
CA MET A 160 -15.42 6.30 6.70
C MET A 160 -16.93 6.04 6.77
N ASP A 161 -17.74 7.03 6.37
CA ASP A 161 -19.19 6.97 6.44
C ASP A 161 -19.84 6.43 5.14
N PHE A 162 -19.03 5.98 4.18
CA PHE A 162 -19.56 5.43 2.94
C PHE A 162 -20.23 4.07 3.15
N THR A 163 -21.41 3.93 2.57
CA THR A 163 -22.06 2.63 2.44
C THR A 163 -21.48 1.86 1.25
N MET A 164 -21.73 0.55 1.17
CA MET A 164 -21.35 -0.24 -0.02
C MET A 164 -22.06 0.24 -1.29
N GLU A 165 -23.24 0.87 -1.17
CA GLU A 165 -23.94 1.49 -2.30
C GLU A 165 -23.20 2.74 -2.79
N ASP A 166 -22.72 3.59 -1.87
CA ASP A 166 -21.89 4.74 -2.22
C ASP A 166 -20.59 4.31 -2.91
N ILE A 167 -19.94 3.25 -2.41
CA ILE A 167 -18.74 2.67 -3.02
C ILE A 167 -19.02 2.24 -4.47
N ARG A 168 -20.09 1.49 -4.72
CA ARG A 168 -20.43 1.03 -6.08
C ARG A 168 -20.76 2.19 -7.03
N ARG A 169 -21.45 3.22 -6.54
CA ARG A 169 -21.73 4.42 -7.34
C ARG A 169 -20.44 5.14 -7.71
N MET A 170 -19.53 5.34 -6.75
CA MET A 170 -18.24 5.97 -7.01
C MET A 170 -17.36 5.12 -7.93
N GLU A 171 -17.38 3.79 -7.84
CA GLU A 171 -16.67 2.92 -8.78
C GLU A 171 -17.14 3.16 -10.23
N GLU A 172 -18.47 3.26 -10.44
CA GLU A 172 -19.03 3.53 -11.78
C GLU A 172 -18.68 4.93 -12.29
N GLU A 173 -18.79 5.96 -11.45
CA GLU A 173 -18.43 7.34 -11.78
C GLU A 173 -16.93 7.45 -12.09
N THR A 174 -16.07 6.91 -11.22
CA THR A 174 -14.62 6.90 -11.37
C THR A 174 -14.21 6.14 -12.64
N GLN A 175 -14.87 5.03 -12.97
CA GLN A 175 -14.58 4.29 -14.21
C GLN A 175 -14.80 5.17 -15.45
N LYS A 176 -15.89 5.94 -15.49
CA LYS A 176 -16.18 6.85 -16.60
C LYS A 176 -15.16 7.98 -16.67
N GLU A 177 -14.87 8.62 -15.54
CA GLU A 177 -13.88 9.70 -15.47
C GLU A 177 -12.49 9.25 -15.89
N LEU A 178 -12.03 8.07 -15.43
CA LEU A 178 -10.74 7.52 -15.80
C LEU A 178 -10.65 7.22 -17.30
N GLU A 179 -11.72 6.72 -17.92
CA GLU A 179 -11.75 6.48 -19.37
C GLU A 179 -11.66 7.80 -20.15
N GLU A 180 -12.40 8.82 -19.72
CA GLU A 180 -12.36 10.14 -20.35
C GLU A 180 -10.98 10.80 -20.20
N MET A 181 -10.40 10.76 -19.01
CA MET A 181 -9.07 11.31 -18.73
C MET A 181 -7.98 10.54 -19.49
N ARG A 182 -8.10 9.23 -19.66
CA ARG A 182 -7.17 8.43 -20.46
C ARG A 182 -7.19 8.84 -21.94
N GLN A 183 -8.36 9.20 -22.47
CA GLN A 183 -8.52 9.59 -23.88
C GLN A 183 -8.16 11.04 -24.16
N LYS A 184 -8.41 11.96 -23.21
CA LYS A 184 -8.36 13.41 -23.44
C LYS A 184 -7.42 14.19 -22.51
N GLY A 185 -7.01 13.59 -21.40
CA GLY A 185 -6.20 14.26 -20.39
C GLY A 185 -4.70 14.20 -20.67
N ASP A 186 -3.97 15.10 -20.03
CA ASP A 186 -2.51 15.09 -20.03
C ASP A 186 -1.95 14.01 -19.09
N VAL A 187 -0.73 13.56 -19.38
CA VAL A 187 0.01 12.64 -18.51
C VAL A 187 0.22 13.29 -17.14
N ARG A 188 -0.16 12.58 -16.07
CA ARG A 188 -0.13 13.06 -14.69
C ARG A 188 0.12 11.93 -13.70
N GLY A 189 0.40 12.28 -12.45
CA GLY A 189 0.61 11.33 -11.36
C GLY A 189 2.09 10.98 -11.18
N THR A 190 2.34 9.81 -10.60
CA THR A 190 3.66 9.40 -10.16
C THR A 190 4.53 8.96 -11.35
N CYS A 191 5.61 9.70 -11.62
CA CYS A 191 6.66 9.23 -12.53
C CYS A 191 7.61 8.27 -11.79
N PRO A 192 8.05 7.18 -12.43
CA PRO A 192 9.14 6.37 -11.89
C PRO A 192 10.42 7.19 -11.74
N THR A 193 11.31 6.83 -10.81
CA THR A 193 12.67 7.41 -10.77
C THR A 193 13.52 6.68 -11.80
N GLU A 194 14.24 7.45 -12.61
CA GLU A 194 15.45 6.97 -13.28
C GLU A 194 16.59 7.19 -12.26
N GLU A 195 16.94 6.17 -11.49
CA GLU A 195 18.28 6.10 -10.87
C GLU A 195 19.21 5.26 -11.74
#